data_AF-A0A1I5YJZ2-F1
#
_entry.id   AF-A0A1I5YJZ2-F1
#
_cell.length_a   1.000
_cell.length_b   1.000
_cell.length_c   1.000
_cell.angle_alpha   90.00
_cell.angle_beta   90.00
_cell.angle_gamma   90.00
#
_symmetry.space_group_name_H-M   'P 1'
#
loop_
_entity.id
_entity.type
_entity.pdbx_description
1 polymer ?
#
loop_
_entity_poly.entity_id
_entity_poly.type
_entity_poly.pdbx_seq_one_letter_code
_entity_poly.pdbx_strand_id
1 'polypeptide(L)'
;MKKIFTLLLFLCFHSYFCLAQSSDGDDNNRVEVVKMGYMTRELNLTPQEAQRFWPVYNNYVNEIRQARNRYPDDEVAFEKKVVEIKERYKGNFRKVLGNNSQRVNKVYTTDKQFNNALRNELRNRQQKQSQGKPAQNQLQRPKKENNSNSKPNKTNNKRKPNSRF
;
A
#
# COMPACT_ATOMS: atom_id res chain seq x y z
N MET A 1 27.85 -49.94 -13.47
CA MET A 1 28.71 -48.79 -13.10
C MET A 1 28.32 -47.49 -13.83
N LYS A 2 28.37 -47.42 -15.18
CA LYS A 2 28.07 -46.19 -15.95
C LYS A 2 26.64 -45.63 -15.77
N LYS A 3 25.65 -46.52 -15.56
CA LYS A 3 24.23 -46.16 -15.37
C LYS A 3 23.91 -45.58 -13.98
N ILE A 4 24.71 -45.93 -12.96
CA ILE A 4 24.60 -45.31 -11.62
C ILE A 4 25.07 -43.85 -11.71
N PHE A 5 26.15 -43.60 -12.47
CA PHE A 5 26.71 -42.26 -12.60
C PHE A 5 25.76 -41.29 -13.31
N THR A 6 25.04 -41.75 -14.34
CA THR A 6 24.00 -40.96 -15.02
C THR A 6 22.79 -40.66 -14.14
N LEU A 7 22.41 -41.58 -13.24
CA LEU A 7 21.27 -41.41 -12.35
C LEU A 7 21.59 -40.41 -11.21
N LEU A 8 22.84 -40.39 -10.76
CA LEU A 8 23.34 -39.45 -9.76
C LEU A 8 23.51 -38.03 -10.33
N LEU A 9 23.90 -37.92 -11.60
CA LEU A 9 23.98 -36.64 -12.32
C LEU A 9 22.59 -35.97 -12.50
N PHE A 10 21.53 -36.76 -12.70
CA PHE A 10 20.16 -36.27 -12.86
C PHE A 10 19.53 -35.82 -11.53
N LEU A 11 19.94 -36.44 -10.41
CA LEU A 11 19.53 -36.09 -9.06
C LEU A 11 20.10 -34.72 -8.62
N CYS A 12 21.33 -34.40 -9.03
CA CYS A 12 21.98 -33.12 -8.71
C CYS A 12 21.49 -31.94 -9.57
N PHE A 13 20.77 -32.18 -10.68
CA PHE A 13 20.24 -31.12 -11.54
C PHE A 13 18.86 -30.59 -11.11
N HIS A 14 18.13 -31.30 -10.24
CA HIS A 14 16.82 -30.89 -9.74
C HIS A 14 16.87 -29.75 -8.71
N SER A 15 18.03 -29.49 -8.09
CA SER A 15 18.19 -28.46 -7.06
C SER A 15 18.32 -27.04 -7.59
N TYR A 16 18.35 -26.83 -8.92
CA TYR A 16 18.49 -25.49 -9.53
C TYR A 16 17.15 -24.82 -9.90
N PHE A 17 16.00 -25.47 -9.68
CA PHE A 17 14.67 -24.88 -9.89
C PHE A 17 14.04 -24.33 -8.60
N CYS A 18 14.82 -23.63 -7.77
CA CYS A 18 14.25 -22.76 -6.74
C CYS A 18 13.87 -21.41 -7.35
N LEU A 19 12.72 -21.36 -8.03
CA LEU A 19 12.04 -20.10 -8.28
C LEU A 19 11.53 -19.59 -6.92
N ALA A 20 12.25 -18.65 -6.31
CA ALA A 20 11.72 -17.89 -5.19
C ALA A 20 10.53 -17.05 -5.69
N GLN A 21 9.31 -17.56 -5.51
CA GLN A 21 8.10 -16.80 -5.83
C GLN A 21 8.06 -15.58 -4.91
N SER A 22 8.02 -14.40 -5.52
CA SER A 22 7.86 -13.12 -4.83
C SER A 22 6.56 -13.15 -4.01
N SER A 23 6.66 -12.91 -2.71
CA SER A 23 5.56 -12.91 -1.73
C SER A 23 4.43 -11.91 -2.04
N ASP A 24 4.67 -10.96 -2.96
CA ASP A 24 3.76 -9.85 -3.25
C ASP A 24 2.38 -10.32 -3.75
N GLY A 25 2.30 -11.47 -4.41
CA GLY A 25 1.04 -12.05 -4.88
C GLY A 25 0.18 -12.62 -3.74
N ASP A 26 0.81 -13.26 -2.74
CA ASP A 26 0.12 -13.91 -1.62
C ASP A 26 -0.46 -12.86 -0.65
N ASP A 27 0.30 -11.80 -0.36
CA ASP A 27 -0.14 -10.75 0.55
C ASP A 27 -1.33 -9.95 0.00
N ASN A 28 -1.35 -9.65 -1.30
CA ASN A 28 -2.50 -8.98 -1.93
C ASN A 28 -3.76 -9.86 -1.85
N ASN A 29 -3.62 -11.16 -2.11
CA ASN A 29 -4.73 -12.11 -2.02
C ASN A 29 -5.30 -12.18 -0.59
N ARG A 30 -4.43 -12.19 0.42
CA ARG A 30 -4.85 -12.18 1.83
C ARG A 30 -5.63 -10.91 2.19
N VAL A 31 -5.15 -9.75 1.74
CA VAL A 31 -5.84 -8.46 1.96
C VAL A 31 -7.21 -8.48 1.29
N GLU A 32 -7.31 -9.01 0.07
CA GLU A 32 -8.58 -9.14 -0.65
C GLU A 32 -9.58 -10.03 0.10
N VAL A 33 -9.15 -11.20 0.59
CA VAL A 33 -10.00 -12.11 1.37
C VAL A 33 -10.52 -11.44 2.64
N VAL A 34 -9.64 -10.75 3.38
CA VAL A 34 -10.04 -10.02 4.60
C VAL A 34 -11.01 -8.90 4.26
N LYS A 35 -10.78 -8.17 3.15
CA LYS A 35 -11.68 -7.13 2.66
C LYS A 35 -13.05 -7.71 2.32
N MET A 36 -13.08 -8.86 1.65
CA MET A 36 -14.32 -9.53 1.28
C MET A 36 -15.15 -9.89 2.51
N GLY A 37 -14.53 -10.49 3.53
CA GLY A 37 -15.21 -10.82 4.79
C GLY A 37 -15.64 -9.58 5.57
N TYR A 38 -14.87 -8.49 5.53
CA TYR A 38 -15.23 -7.23 6.19
C TYR A 38 -16.46 -6.57 5.53
N MET A 39 -16.43 -6.36 4.21
CA MET A 39 -17.53 -5.74 3.48
C MET A 39 -18.81 -6.56 3.56
N THR A 40 -18.72 -7.88 3.46
CA THR A 40 -19.89 -8.79 3.54
C THR A 40 -20.63 -8.63 4.86
N ARG A 41 -19.90 -8.57 5.97
CA ARG A 41 -20.46 -8.37 7.31
C ARG A 41 -21.02 -6.96 7.49
N GLU A 42 -20.27 -5.94 7.11
CA GLU A 42 -20.69 -4.55 7.31
C GLU A 42 -21.92 -4.16 6.47
N LEU A 43 -22.04 -4.71 5.26
CA LEU A 43 -23.19 -4.47 4.39
C LEU A 43 -24.35 -5.45 4.61
N ASN A 44 -24.15 -6.45 5.49
CA ASN A 44 -25.06 -7.58 5.70
C ASN A 44 -25.49 -8.20 4.36
N LEU A 45 -24.52 -8.61 3.53
CA LEU A 45 -24.82 -9.17 2.22
C LEU A 45 -25.38 -10.59 2.39
N THR A 46 -26.53 -10.84 1.78
CA THR A 46 -26.99 -12.22 1.56
C THR A 46 -26.08 -12.93 0.55
N PRO A 47 -26.02 -14.28 0.52
CA PRO A 47 -25.23 -15.00 -0.47
C PRO A 47 -25.55 -14.58 -1.92
N GLN A 48 -26.82 -14.35 -2.22
CA GLN A 48 -27.29 -13.92 -3.54
C GLN A 48 -26.87 -12.47 -3.86
N GLU A 49 -26.94 -11.56 -2.88
CA GLU A 49 -26.43 -10.20 -3.04
C GLU A 49 -24.91 -10.20 -3.22
N ALA A 50 -24.17 -10.97 -2.42
CA ALA A 50 -22.72 -11.05 -2.48
C ALA A 50 -22.22 -11.50 -3.88
N GLN A 51 -22.86 -12.52 -4.46
CA GLN A 51 -22.53 -13.01 -5.80
C GLN A 51 -22.65 -11.92 -6.88
N ARG A 52 -23.64 -11.02 -6.73
CA ARG A 52 -23.86 -9.90 -7.66
C ARG A 52 -23.05 -8.65 -7.30
N PHE A 53 -22.69 -8.49 -6.03
CA PHE A 53 -21.99 -7.34 -5.50
C PHE A 53 -20.52 -7.31 -5.94
N TRP A 54 -19.81 -8.43 -5.78
CA TRP A 54 -18.36 -8.47 -6.02
C TRP A 54 -17.94 -8.05 -7.43
N PRO A 55 -18.61 -8.49 -8.52
CA PRO A 55 -18.28 -8.01 -9.87
C PRO A 55 -18.45 -6.49 -10.02
N VAL A 56 -19.51 -5.91 -9.45
CA VAL A 56 -19.77 -4.46 -9.50
C VAL A 56 -18.72 -3.71 -8.71
N TYR A 57 -18.43 -4.18 -7.49
CA TYR A 57 -17.47 -3.56 -6.59
C TYR A 57 -16.03 -3.61 -7.15
N ASN A 58 -15.63 -4.75 -7.74
CA ASN A 58 -14.30 -4.91 -8.34
C ASN A 58 -14.12 -3.95 -9.52
N ASN A 59 -15.14 -3.81 -10.37
CA ASN A 59 -15.10 -2.84 -11.46
C ASN A 59 -15.01 -1.40 -10.94
N TYR A 60 -15.78 -1.05 -9.89
CA TYR A 60 -15.69 0.25 -9.22
C TYR A 60 -14.27 0.54 -8.73
N VAL A 61 -13.66 -0.37 -7.99
CA VAL A 61 -12.28 -0.20 -7.47
C VAL A 61 -11.26 -0.08 -8.60
N ASN A 62 -11.43 -0.87 -9.67
CA ASN A 62 -10.56 -0.80 -10.84
C ASN A 62 -10.65 0.57 -11.54
N GLU A 63 -11.84 1.13 -11.74
CA GLU A 63 -12.00 2.46 -12.32
C GLU A 63 -11.38 3.56 -11.44
N ILE A 64 -11.52 3.46 -10.12
CA ILE A 64 -10.86 4.39 -9.19
C ILE A 64 -9.34 4.29 -9.30
N ARG A 65 -8.79 3.06 -9.42
CA ARG A 65 -7.35 2.85 -9.61
C ARG A 65 -6.86 3.42 -10.94
N GLN A 66 -7.61 3.21 -12.02
CA GLN A 66 -7.31 3.80 -13.32
C GLN A 66 -7.34 5.32 -13.29
N ALA A 67 -8.31 5.92 -12.57
CA ALA A 67 -8.36 7.36 -12.36
C ALA A 67 -7.12 7.86 -11.61
N ARG A 68 -6.67 7.15 -10.56
CA ARG A 68 -5.44 7.52 -9.83
C ARG A 68 -4.21 7.45 -10.73
N ASN A 69 -4.11 6.42 -11.57
CA ASN A 69 -3.00 6.29 -12.52
C ASN A 69 -3.00 7.38 -13.59
N ARG A 70 -4.18 7.88 -13.98
CA ARG A 70 -4.35 8.94 -14.98
C ARG A 70 -4.03 10.33 -14.43
N TYR A 71 -4.28 10.55 -13.14
CA TYR A 71 -4.08 11.83 -12.46
C TYR A 71 -3.15 11.64 -11.25
N PRO A 72 -1.84 11.38 -11.47
CA PRO A 72 -0.89 11.10 -10.38
C PRO A 72 -0.63 12.34 -9.51
N ASP A 73 -0.48 13.52 -10.11
CA ASP A 73 -0.10 14.77 -9.44
C ASP A 73 -1.22 15.83 -9.42
N ASP A 74 -2.36 15.54 -10.05
CA ASP A 74 -3.53 16.43 -10.11
C ASP A 74 -4.66 15.90 -9.22
N GLU A 75 -4.62 16.29 -7.94
CA GLU A 75 -5.61 15.80 -6.96
C GLU A 75 -7.02 16.32 -7.27
N VAL A 76 -7.16 17.55 -7.79
CA VAL A 76 -8.48 18.13 -8.09
C VAL A 76 -9.15 17.38 -9.25
N ALA A 77 -8.40 17.10 -10.32
CA ALA A 77 -8.93 16.31 -11.44
C ALA A 77 -9.25 14.86 -11.00
N PHE A 78 -8.41 14.26 -10.16
CA PHE A 78 -8.68 12.95 -9.59
C PHE A 78 -9.98 12.94 -8.77
N GLU A 79 -10.14 13.87 -7.83
CA GLU A 79 -11.32 13.96 -6.98
C GLU A 79 -12.60 14.15 -7.80
N LYS A 80 -12.56 15.04 -8.79
CA LYS A 80 -13.66 15.22 -9.75
C LYS A 80 -14.01 13.89 -10.43
N LYS A 81 -12.99 13.16 -10.92
CA LYS A 81 -13.23 11.88 -11.59
C LYS A 81 -13.81 10.82 -10.66
N VAL A 82 -13.35 10.77 -9.41
CA VAL A 82 -13.89 9.88 -8.39
C VAL A 82 -15.36 10.16 -8.10
N VAL A 83 -15.76 11.43 -8.03
CA VAL A 83 -17.17 11.81 -7.86
C VAL A 83 -18.02 11.30 -9.02
N GLU A 84 -17.57 11.49 -10.27
CA GLU A 84 -18.27 10.95 -11.45
C GLU A 84 -18.42 9.42 -11.41
N ILE A 85 -17.37 8.70 -10.99
CA ILE A 85 -17.40 7.24 -10.85
C ILE A 85 -18.41 6.84 -9.76
N LYS A 86 -18.37 7.48 -8.59
CA LYS A 86 -19.29 7.18 -7.47
C LYS A 86 -20.74 7.41 -7.85
N GLU A 87 -21.07 8.50 -8.55
CA GLU A 87 -22.45 8.77 -8.98
C GLU A 87 -22.97 7.66 -9.92
N ARG A 88 -22.14 7.21 -10.86
CA ARG A 88 -22.47 6.09 -11.77
C ARG A 88 -22.71 4.79 -11.00
N TYR A 89 -21.77 4.42 -10.13
CA TYR A 89 -21.83 3.15 -9.41
C TYR A 89 -22.87 3.11 -8.29
N LYS A 90 -23.30 4.27 -7.78
CA LYS A 90 -24.42 4.36 -6.83
C LYS A 90 -25.68 3.68 -7.38
N GLY A 91 -25.97 3.88 -8.67
CA GLY A 91 -27.06 3.18 -9.35
C GLY A 91 -26.87 1.67 -9.41
N ASN A 92 -25.65 1.22 -9.71
CA ASN A 92 -25.32 -0.20 -9.78
C ASN A 92 -25.42 -0.88 -8.41
N PHE A 93 -24.91 -0.24 -7.36
CA PHE A 93 -25.05 -0.75 -5.99
C PHE A 93 -26.50 -0.78 -5.52
N ARG A 94 -27.34 0.18 -5.93
CA ARG A 94 -28.78 0.17 -5.64
C ARG A 94 -29.49 -1.03 -6.29
N LYS A 95 -29.08 -1.47 -7.48
CA LYS A 95 -29.62 -2.68 -8.13
C LYS A 95 -29.27 -3.96 -7.37
N VAL A 96 -28.14 -3.99 -6.67
CA VAL A 96 -27.68 -5.16 -5.92
C VAL A 96 -28.20 -5.17 -4.48
N LEU A 97 -28.07 -4.04 -3.78
CA LEU A 97 -28.39 -3.91 -2.34
C LEU A 97 -29.83 -3.46 -2.06
N GLY A 98 -30.63 -3.29 -3.12
CA GLY A 98 -31.98 -2.77 -3.07
C GLY A 98 -32.06 -1.25 -2.88
N ASN A 99 -33.29 -0.74 -2.74
CA ASN A 99 -33.60 0.68 -2.64
C ASN A 99 -33.22 1.33 -1.29
N ASN A 100 -32.46 0.64 -0.45
CA ASN A 100 -32.00 1.15 0.84
C ASN A 100 -30.81 2.11 0.64
N SER A 101 -31.08 3.41 0.69
CA SER A 101 -30.06 4.46 0.51
C SER A 101 -28.94 4.38 1.55
N GLN A 102 -29.24 3.96 2.79
CA GLN A 102 -28.23 3.81 3.84
C GLN A 102 -27.24 2.70 3.52
N ARG A 103 -27.71 1.52 3.09
CA ARG A 103 -26.83 0.40 2.68
C ARG A 103 -25.97 0.77 1.48
N VAL A 104 -26.54 1.46 0.49
CA VAL A 104 -25.80 1.91 -0.70
C VAL A 104 -24.71 2.91 -0.32
N ASN A 105 -25.02 3.90 0.52
CA ASN A 105 -24.01 4.84 1.01
C ASN A 105 -22.94 4.16 1.88
N LYS A 106 -23.33 3.12 2.63
CA LYS A 106 -22.43 2.36 3.50
C LYS A 106 -21.29 1.68 2.72
N VAL A 107 -21.50 1.30 1.46
CA VAL A 107 -20.45 0.75 0.58
C VAL A 107 -19.22 1.66 0.57
N TYR A 108 -19.41 2.96 0.38
CA TYR A 108 -18.32 3.93 0.27
C TYR A 108 -17.64 4.20 1.61
N THR A 109 -18.42 4.28 2.69
CA THR A 109 -17.88 4.54 4.03
C THR A 109 -17.11 3.33 4.56
N THR A 110 -17.64 2.13 4.37
CA THR A 110 -17.01 0.87 4.80
C THR A 110 -15.72 0.62 4.03
N ASP A 111 -15.69 0.88 2.71
CA ASP A 111 -14.45 0.79 1.94
C ASP A 111 -13.38 1.76 2.46
N LYS A 112 -13.75 3.02 2.71
CA LYS A 112 -12.83 4.02 3.30
C LYS A 112 -12.33 3.58 4.68
N GLN A 113 -13.20 3.07 5.54
CA GLN A 113 -12.84 2.57 6.87
C GLN A 113 -11.84 1.41 6.79
N PHE A 114 -12.09 0.44 5.90
CA PHE A 114 -11.18 -0.66 5.66
C PHE A 114 -9.80 -0.18 5.20
N ASN A 115 -9.76 0.67 4.18
CA ASN A 115 -8.49 1.17 3.62
C ASN A 115 -7.69 1.97 4.66
N ASN A 116 -8.37 2.75 5.51
CA ASN A 116 -7.74 3.48 6.61
C ASN A 116 -7.16 2.53 7.66
N ALA A 117 -7.93 1.50 8.07
CA ALA A 117 -7.48 0.49 9.02
C ALA A 117 -6.27 -0.28 8.48
N LEU A 118 -6.33 -0.69 7.21
CA LEU A 118 -5.23 -1.37 6.52
C LEU A 118 -3.98 -0.49 6.49
N ARG A 119 -4.10 0.78 6.11
CA ARG A 119 -2.97 1.71 6.07
C ARG A 119 -2.32 1.89 7.44
N ASN A 120 -3.13 2.02 8.49
CA ASN A 120 -2.64 2.15 9.86
C ASN A 120 -1.89 0.89 10.30
N GLU A 121 -2.43 -0.29 10.00
CA GLU A 121 -1.80 -1.56 10.32
C GLU A 121 -0.47 -1.74 9.59
N LEU A 122 -0.40 -1.45 8.29
CA LEU A 122 0.84 -1.51 7.51
C LEU A 122 1.91 -0.55 8.05
N ARG A 123 1.53 0.67 8.43
CA ARG A 123 2.43 1.66 9.06
C ARG A 123 2.96 1.14 10.40
N ASN A 124 2.10 0.56 11.23
CA ASN A 124 2.49 0.03 12.53
C ASN A 124 3.47 -1.14 12.40
N ARG A 125 3.27 -2.03 11.41
CA ARG A 125 4.19 -3.13 11.09
C ARG A 125 5.57 -2.61 10.71
N GLN A 126 5.63 -1.62 9.84
CA GLN A 126 6.89 -1.01 9.40
C GLN A 126 7.67 -0.39 10.57
N GLN A 127 6.98 0.28 11.50
CA GLN A 127 7.61 0.87 12.69
C GLN A 127 8.19 -0.20 13.62
N LYS A 128 7.44 -1.27 13.90
CA LYS A 128 7.92 -2.38 14.75
C LYS A 128 9.13 -3.10 14.16
N GLN A 129 9.16 -3.30 12.83
CA GLN A 129 10.32 -3.89 12.15
C GLN A 129 11.57 -2.99 12.19
N SER A 130 11.39 -1.67 12.22
CA SER A 130 12.49 -0.70 12.30
C SER A 130 13.11 -0.62 13.70
N GLN A 131 12.33 -0.92 14.76
CA GLN A 131 12.79 -0.87 16.16
C GLN A 131 13.47 -2.17 16.63
N GLY A 132 13.38 -3.27 15.88
CA GLY A 132 13.91 -4.58 16.25
C GLY A 132 15.34 -4.91 15.78
N LYS A 133 16.10 -3.97 15.22
CA LYS A 133 17.50 -4.20 14.83
C LYS A 133 18.45 -3.86 16.00
N PRO A 134 19.10 -4.83 16.67
CA PRO A 134 20.16 -4.50 17.62
C PRO A 134 21.33 -3.87 16.87
N ALA A 135 21.79 -2.71 17.35
CA ALA A 135 22.97 -2.02 16.85
C ALA A 135 24.24 -2.80 17.22
N GLN A 136 24.52 -3.92 16.55
CA GLN A 136 25.65 -4.79 16.89
C GLN A 136 26.89 -4.60 16.02
N ASN A 137 27.06 -3.45 15.36
CA ASN A 137 28.30 -3.12 14.65
C ASN A 137 28.73 -1.66 14.87
N GLN A 138 28.93 -1.28 16.13
CA GLN A 138 29.85 -0.20 16.50
C GLN A 138 31.13 -0.78 17.09
N LEU A 139 31.85 -1.61 16.32
CA LEU A 139 33.26 -1.87 16.62
C LEU A 139 34.07 -0.65 16.19
N GLN A 140 34.38 0.16 17.20
CA GLN A 140 35.49 1.11 17.32
C GLN A 140 36.30 1.34 16.03
N ARG A 141 35.98 2.42 15.32
CA ARG A 141 36.98 3.08 14.46
C ARG A 141 37.78 4.04 15.34
N PRO A 142 39.11 3.89 15.47
CA PRO A 142 39.90 4.86 16.23
C PRO A 142 39.81 6.25 15.56
N LYS A 143 39.48 7.27 16.36
CA LYS A 143 39.54 8.67 15.93
C LYS A 143 41.00 9.00 15.61
N LYS A 144 41.33 9.21 14.34
CA LYS A 144 42.52 9.98 13.97
C LYS A 144 42.27 11.43 14.32
N GLU A 145 42.83 11.84 15.45
CA GLU A 145 43.08 13.22 15.80
C GLU A 145 44.03 13.81 14.75
N ASN A 146 43.57 14.81 14.00
CA ASN A 146 44.46 15.68 13.26
C ASN A 146 44.04 17.13 13.48
N ASN A 147 44.85 17.77 14.29
CA ASN A 147 44.86 19.18 14.61
C ASN A 147 45.37 19.97 13.40
N SER A 148 44.55 20.87 12.84
CA SER A 148 45.07 22.02 12.09
C SER A 148 44.22 23.25 12.37
N ASN A 149 44.71 24.00 13.33
CA ASN A 149 44.41 25.37 13.67
C ASN A 149 44.31 26.28 12.42
N SER A 150 43.18 26.95 12.20
CA SER A 150 43.15 28.25 11.51
C SER A 150 42.03 29.15 12.05
N LYS A 151 42.41 30.41 12.28
CA LYS A 151 41.81 31.44 13.14
C LYS A 151 40.37 31.87 12.78
N PRO A 152 39.64 32.54 13.70
CA PRO A 152 38.31 33.04 13.44
C PRO A 152 38.37 34.39 12.71
N ASN A 153 37.62 34.55 11.61
CA ASN A 153 37.40 35.87 11.02
C ASN A 153 36.05 36.44 11.50
N LYS A 154 36.13 37.42 12.41
CA LYS A 154 35.03 38.33 12.73
C LYS A 154 34.99 39.40 11.64
N THR A 155 33.90 39.49 10.89
CA THR A 155 33.46 40.76 10.32
C THR A 155 31.96 40.93 10.47
N ASN A 156 31.65 41.91 11.33
CA ASN A 156 30.40 42.63 11.45
C ASN A 156 29.89 43.11 10.07
N ASN A 157 28.60 42.96 9.78
CA ASN A 157 27.89 44.09 9.18
C ASN A 157 26.42 44.15 9.64
N LYS A 158 26.06 45.32 10.18
CA LYS A 158 24.72 45.71 10.63
C LYS A 158 24.04 46.53 9.51
N ARG A 159 22.71 46.61 9.63
CA ARG A 159 21.75 47.64 9.12
C ARG A 159 21.12 47.29 7.77
N LYS A 160 19.85 46.81 7.73
CA LYS A 160 18.52 47.50 7.81
C LYS A 160 18.16 48.29 6.52
N PRO A 161 16.88 48.57 6.18
CA PRO A 161 15.62 48.25 6.87
C PRO A 161 14.51 47.63 5.99
N ASN A 162 13.49 47.14 6.69
CA ASN A 162 12.14 46.86 6.21
C ASN A 162 11.39 48.19 5.98
N SER A 163 10.79 48.38 4.80
CA SER A 163 9.71 49.35 4.56
C SER A 163 8.80 48.88 3.42
N ARG A 164 7.54 48.63 3.79
CA ARG A 164 6.29 48.72 3.02
C ARG A 164 6.43 49.09 1.54
N PHE A 165 5.90 48.25 0.66
CA PHE A 165 4.63 48.46 -0.07
C PHE A 165 4.04 47.09 -0.41
#